data_AF-A0A0F9G6A9-F1
#
_entry.id   AF-A0A0F9G6A9-F1
#
_cell.length_a   1.000
_cell.length_b   1.000
_cell.length_c   1.000
_cell.angle_alpha   90.00
_cell.angle_beta   90.00
_cell.angle_gamma   90.00
#
_symmetry.space_group_name_H-M   'P 1'
#
loop_
_entity.id
_entity.type
_entity.pdbx_description
1 polymer ?
#
loop_
_entity_poly.entity_id
_entity_poly.type
_entity_poly.pdbx_seq_one_letter_code
_entity_poly.pdbx_strand_id
1 'polypeptide(L)'
;MKYRKPHESPLKLGIITGLIGGLLSSILPTIYFVAPWGLGISEYFAVFAILGLTGLAIGFIVGGIIGLYFRNKEINEEDDESRENKFYQSLIEKEKKDEKKKRKFS
;
A
#
# COMPACT_ATOMS: atom_id res chain seq x y z
N MET A 1 -25.33 -2.16 -0.44
CA MET A 1 -24.19 -1.57 -1.17
C MET A 1 -23.21 -2.70 -1.49
N LYS A 2 -23.21 -3.21 -2.73
CA LYS A 2 -22.43 -4.40 -3.11
C LYS A 2 -21.53 -4.07 -4.31
N TYR A 3 -20.65 -3.11 -4.09
CA TYR A 3 -19.58 -2.72 -5.03
C TYR A 3 -18.28 -2.52 -4.24
N ARG A 4 -17.83 -3.58 -3.56
CA ARG A 4 -16.41 -3.66 -3.19
C ARG A 4 -15.67 -3.88 -4.52
N LYS A 5 -15.12 -2.81 -5.10
CA LYS A 5 -14.17 -2.89 -6.22
C LYS A 5 -13.10 -3.93 -5.85
N PRO A 6 -12.52 -4.68 -6.81
CA PRO A 6 -11.41 -5.56 -6.50
C PRO A 6 -10.34 -4.70 -5.80
N HIS A 7 -10.14 -4.91 -4.50
CA HIS A 7 -9.04 -4.30 -3.77
C HIS A 7 -7.78 -4.82 -4.45
N GLU A 8 -7.22 -4.05 -5.39
CA GLU A 8 -5.86 -4.30 -5.82
C GLU A 8 -5.02 -4.22 -4.55
N SER A 9 -4.39 -5.35 -4.20
CA SER A 9 -3.62 -5.47 -2.97
C SER A 9 -2.69 -4.26 -2.84
N PRO A 10 -2.74 -3.48 -1.74
CA PRO A 10 -1.91 -2.28 -1.56
C PRO A 10 -0.41 -2.57 -1.76
N LEU A 11 0.01 -3.81 -1.50
CA LEU A 11 1.33 -4.30 -1.86
C LEU A 11 1.66 -4.21 -3.37
N LYS A 12 0.73 -4.63 -4.24
CA LYS A 12 0.92 -4.57 -5.69
C LYS A 12 0.99 -3.12 -6.17
N LEU A 13 0.10 -2.28 -5.67
CA LEU A 13 0.10 -0.84 -5.94
C LEU A 13 1.42 -0.20 -5.51
N GLY A 14 1.86 -0.47 -4.28
CA GLY A 14 3.15 0.02 -3.76
C GLY A 14 4.34 -0.41 -4.61
N ILE A 15 4.40 -1.68 -5.02
CA ILE A 15 5.47 -2.18 -5.92
C ILE A 15 5.43 -1.47 -7.28
N ILE A 16 4.25 -1.31 -7.89
CA ILE A 16 4.12 -0.62 -9.20
C ILE A 16 4.54 0.84 -9.07
N THR A 17 4.06 1.55 -8.05
CA THR A 17 4.44 2.96 -7.84
C THR A 17 5.94 3.09 -7.55
N GLY A 18 6.50 2.16 -6.78
CA GLY A 18 7.93 2.12 -6.50
C GLY A 18 8.77 1.87 -7.74
N LEU A 19 8.37 0.93 -8.61
CA LEU A 19 9.07 0.65 -9.88
C LEU A 19 9.03 1.85 -10.83
N ILE A 20 7.85 2.48 -11.00
CA ILE A 20 7.70 3.67 -11.85
C ILE A 20 8.53 4.83 -11.30
N GLY A 21 8.43 5.09 -9.98
CA GLY A 21 9.20 6.13 -9.32
C GLY A 21 10.71 5.89 -9.41
N GLY A 22 11.14 4.65 -9.23
CA GLY A 22 12.54 4.23 -9.37
C GLY A 22 13.07 4.46 -10.78
N LEU A 23 12.30 4.09 -11.81
CA LEU A 23 12.66 4.33 -13.21
C LEU A 23 12.76 5.83 -13.51
N LEU A 24 11.75 6.62 -13.13
CA LEU A 24 11.74 8.07 -13.36
C LEU A 24 12.88 8.77 -12.62
N SER A 25 13.22 8.31 -11.42
CA SER A 25 14.33 8.87 -10.64
C SER A 25 15.68 8.75 -11.34
N SER A 26 15.86 7.77 -12.24
CA SER A 26 17.10 7.55 -12.97
C SER A 26 17.36 8.56 -14.10
N ILE A 27 16.34 9.31 -14.52
CA ILE A 27 16.45 10.29 -15.62
C ILE A 27 17.38 11.45 -15.22
N LEU A 28 17.16 12.03 -14.03
CA LEU A 28 17.94 13.18 -13.54
C LEU A 28 19.44 12.88 -13.37
N PRO A 29 19.83 11.79 -12.68
CA PRO A 29 21.23 11.35 -12.60
C PRO A 29 21.86 11.08 -13.96
N THR A 30 21.10 10.50 -14.90
CA THR A 30 21.60 10.23 -16.26
C THR A 30 21.93 11.52 -16.98
N ILE A 31 21.02 12.51 -16.96
CA ILE A 31 21.27 13.82 -17.57
C ILE A 31 22.47 14.49 -16.91
N TYR A 32 22.58 14.42 -15.58
CA TYR A 32 23.71 14.98 -14.84
C TYR A 32 25.06 14.35 -15.21
N PHE A 33 25.10 13.05 -15.53
CA PHE A 33 26.34 12.40 -15.96
C PHE A 33 26.70 12.70 -17.42
N VAL A 34 25.70 12.73 -18.30
CA VAL A 34 25.90 12.80 -19.75
C VAL A 34 26.14 14.24 -20.22
N ALA A 35 25.35 15.20 -19.72
CA ALA A 35 25.38 16.58 -20.20
C ALA A 35 26.74 17.29 -19.98
N PRO A 36 27.42 17.17 -18.82
CA PRO A 36 28.70 17.85 -18.61
C PRO A 36 29.86 17.23 -19.39
N TRP A 37 29.74 15.96 -19.75
CA TRP A 37 30.79 15.19 -20.44
C TRP A 37 30.63 15.22 -21.96
N GLY A 38 29.58 15.90 -22.47
CA GLY A 38 29.30 15.99 -23.91
C GLY A 38 29.07 14.63 -24.57
N LEU A 39 28.61 13.64 -23.79
CA LEU A 39 28.46 12.27 -24.26
C LEU A 39 27.29 12.15 -25.24
N GLY A 40 27.45 11.23 -26.20
CA GLY A 40 26.48 10.99 -27.26
C GLY A 40 25.21 10.28 -26.78
N ILE A 41 24.27 10.12 -27.71
CA ILE A 41 22.97 9.48 -27.43
C ILE A 41 23.13 8.01 -27.01
N SER A 42 24.13 7.32 -27.55
CA SER A 42 24.46 5.92 -27.23
C SER A 42 24.88 5.75 -25.77
N GLU A 43 25.73 6.64 -25.29
CA GLU A 43 26.25 6.67 -23.93
C GLU A 43 25.14 7.08 -22.95
N TYR A 44 24.24 7.98 -23.37
CA TYR A 44 23.04 8.29 -22.59
C TYR A 44 22.21 7.04 -22.31
N PHE A 45 21.92 6.22 -23.32
CA PHE A 45 21.17 4.98 -23.12
C PHE A 45 21.92 3.95 -22.26
N ALA A 46 23.25 3.87 -22.39
CA ALA A 46 24.06 2.98 -21.56
C ALA A 46 24.03 3.39 -20.07
N VAL A 47 24.24 4.67 -19.78
CA VAL A 47 24.18 5.21 -18.42
C VAL A 47 22.77 5.09 -17.85
N PHE A 48 21.75 5.41 -18.65
CA PHE A 48 20.35 5.26 -18.27
C PHE A 48 19.99 3.81 -17.95
N ALA A 49 20.51 2.82 -18.70
CA ALA A 49 20.26 1.42 -18.42
C ALA A 49 20.85 0.99 -17.06
N ILE A 50 22.07 1.42 -16.75
CA ILE A 50 22.74 1.09 -15.48
C ILE A 50 22.02 1.76 -14.30
N LEU A 51 21.75 3.07 -14.41
CA LEU A 51 21.07 3.84 -13.38
C LEU A 51 19.58 3.47 -13.27
N GLY A 52 18.96 3.07 -14.37
CA GLY A 52 17.60 2.58 -14.43
C GLY A 52 17.43 1.23 -13.75
N LEU A 53 18.34 0.28 -13.96
CA LEU A 53 18.33 -1.02 -13.28
C LEU A 53 18.49 -0.86 -11.76
N THR A 54 19.41 0.00 -11.33
CA THR A 54 19.60 0.30 -9.91
C THR A 54 18.40 1.06 -9.32
N GLY A 55 17.85 2.01 -10.06
CA GLY A 55 16.61 2.72 -9.71
C GLY A 55 15.41 1.77 -9.57
N LEU A 56 15.28 0.78 -10.46
CA LEU A 56 14.24 -0.25 -10.37
C LEU A 56 14.42 -1.15 -9.14
N ALA A 57 15.65 -1.56 -8.84
CA ALA A 57 15.93 -2.37 -7.65
C ALA A 57 15.56 -1.61 -6.35
N ILE A 58 15.98 -0.35 -6.23
CA ILE A 58 15.64 0.50 -5.08
C ILE A 58 14.13 0.76 -5.05
N GLY A 59 13.53 1.09 -6.20
CA GLY A 59 12.10 1.32 -6.33
C GLY A 59 11.26 0.12 -5.92
N PHE A 60 11.68 -1.10 -6.27
CA PHE A 60 11.02 -2.33 -5.83
C PHE A 60 11.08 -2.50 -4.31
N ILE A 61 12.24 -2.26 -3.69
CA ILE A 61 12.41 -2.35 -2.22
C ILE A 61 11.53 -1.31 -1.52
N VAL A 62 11.65 -0.04 -1.90
CA VAL A 62 10.91 1.07 -1.27
C VAL A 62 9.41 0.91 -1.51
N GLY A 63 9.00 0.59 -2.72
CA GLY A 63 7.60 0.32 -3.06
C GLY A 63 7.02 -0.88 -2.31
N GLY A 64 7.82 -1.93 -2.11
CA GLY A 64 7.47 -3.09 -1.29
C GLY A 64 7.27 -2.71 0.18
N ILE A 65 8.17 -1.90 0.75
CA ILE A 65 8.06 -1.41 2.15
C ILE A 65 6.79 -0.58 2.33
N ILE A 66 6.53 0.39 1.44
CA ILE A 66 5.33 1.22 1.48
C ILE A 66 4.08 0.36 1.33
N GLY A 67 4.07 -0.57 0.37
CA GLY A 67 2.96 -1.47 0.15
C GLY A 67 2.66 -2.38 1.34
N LEU A 68 3.70 -2.90 2.02
CA LEU A 68 3.55 -3.67 3.26
C LEU A 68 3.03 -2.81 4.41
N TYR A 69 3.52 -1.58 4.55
CA TYR A 69 3.05 -0.65 5.58
C TYR A 69 1.55 -0.38 5.46
N PHE A 70 1.06 -0.07 4.26
CA PHE A 70 -0.37 0.14 4.02
C PHE A 70 -1.18 -1.13 4.20
N ARG A 71 -0.65 -2.30 3.80
CA ARG A 71 -1.33 -3.58 4.04
C ARG A 71 -1.51 -3.85 5.54
N ASN A 72 -0.48 -3.63 6.35
CA ASN A 72 -0.58 -3.83 7.80
C ASN A 72 -1.52 -2.81 8.45
N LYS A 73 -1.56 -1.57 7.95
CA LYS A 73 -2.51 -0.57 8.43
C LYS A 73 -3.95 -0.97 8.15
N GLU A 74 -4.25 -1.43 6.94
CA GLU A 74 -5.60 -1.87 6.54
C GLU A 74 -6.06 -3.10 7.36
N ILE A 75 -5.16 -4.05 7.63
CA ILE A 75 -5.45 -5.20 8.51
C ILE A 75 -5.79 -4.75 9.94
N ASN A 76 -5.02 -3.80 10.49
CA ASN A 76 -5.26 -3.31 11.84
C ASN A 76 -6.58 -2.52 11.94
N GLU A 77 -6.96 -1.78 10.89
CA GLU A 77 -8.25 -1.07 10.82
C GLU A 77 -9.43 -2.06 10.72
N GLU A 78 -9.32 -3.13 9.93
CA GLU A 78 -10.36 -4.18 9.87
C GLU A 78 -10.53 -4.92 11.22
N ASP A 79 -9.44 -5.11 11.97
CA ASP A 79 -9.49 -5.72 13.30
C ASP A 79 -10.18 -4.82 14.34
N ASP A 80 -9.99 -3.50 14.25
CA ASP A 80 -10.68 -2.54 15.13
C ASP A 80 -12.18 -2.44 14.81
N GLU A 81 -12.57 -2.40 13.53
CA GLU A 81 -14.00 -2.48 13.14
C GLU A 81 -14.64 -3.79 13.63
N SER A 82 -13.91 -4.90 13.55
CA SER A 82 -14.36 -6.20 14.05
C SER A 82 -14.56 -6.20 15.57
N ARG A 83 -13.67 -5.56 16.32
CA ARG A 83 -13.79 -5.42 17.79
C ARG A 83 -14.97 -4.54 18.18
N GLU A 84 -15.16 -3.41 17.50
CA GLU A 84 -16.31 -2.54 17.74
C GLU A 84 -17.62 -3.27 17.45
N ASN A 85 -17.70 -3.97 16.32
CA ASN A 85 -18.90 -4.70 15.94
C ASN A 85 -19.23 -5.83 16.94
N LYS A 86 -18.23 -6.55 17.44
CA LYS A 86 -18.40 -7.54 18.52
C LYS A 86 -18.87 -6.91 19.83
N PHE A 87 -18.38 -5.71 20.16
CA PHE A 87 -18.83 -4.97 21.33
C PHE A 87 -20.31 -4.58 21.22
N TYR A 88 -20.74 -3.99 20.10
CA TYR A 88 -22.15 -3.65 19.88
C TYR A 88 -23.07 -4.87 19.88
N GLN A 89 -22.64 -5.99 19.27
CA GLN A 89 -23.41 -7.24 19.34
C GLN A 89 -23.57 -7.73 20.78
N SER A 90 -22.52 -7.65 21.61
CA SER A 90 -22.59 -8.06 23.01
C SER A 90 -23.55 -7.19 23.84
N LEU A 91 -23.66 -5.89 23.55
CA LEU A 91 -24.62 -4.99 24.18
C LEU A 91 -26.06 -5.34 23.80
N ILE A 92 -26.31 -5.58 22.51
CA ILE A 92 -27.64 -5.98 22.00
C ILE A 92 -28.08 -7.30 22.62
N GLU A 93 -27.17 -8.27 22.75
CA GLU A 93 -27.49 -9.57 23.33
C GLU A 93 -27.78 -9.48 24.85
N LYS A 94 -27.06 -8.60 25.56
CA LYS A 94 -27.30 -8.31 26.97
C LYS A 94 -28.67 -7.66 27.19
N GLU A 95 -29.02 -6.67 26.37
CA GLU A 95 -30.31 -5.99 26.43
C GLU A 95 -31.48 -6.94 26.16
N LYS A 96 -31.35 -7.83 25.16
CA LYS A 96 -32.34 -8.89 24.89
C LYS A 96 -32.49 -9.87 26.05
N LYS A 97 -31.39 -10.21 26.76
CA LYS A 97 -31.44 -11.06 27.95
C LYS A 97 -32.16 -10.38 29.11
N ASP A 98 -31.93 -9.09 29.31
CA ASP A 98 -32.55 -8.32 30.38
C ASP A 98 -34.05 -8.09 30.11
N GLU A 99 -34.45 -7.87 28.85
CA GLU A 99 -35.86 -7.86 28.44
C GLU A 99 -36.56 -9.21 28.70
N LYS A 100 -35.92 -10.32 28.34
CA LYS A 100 -36.46 -11.67 28.60
C LYS A 100 -36.58 -11.96 30.09
N LYS A 101 -35.66 -11.47 30.92
CA LYS A 101 -35.79 -11.55 32.38
C LYS A 101 -36.97 -10.74 32.88
N LYS A 102 -37.14 -9.48 32.46
CA LYS A 102 -38.28 -8.65 32.87
C LYS A 102 -39.64 -9.27 32.51
N ARG A 103 -39.76 -9.90 31.34
CA ARG A 103 -41.01 -10.58 30.91
C ARG A 103 -41.30 -11.89 31.64
N LYS A 104 -40.31 -12.51 32.30
CA LYS A 104 -40.52 -13.74 33.11
C LYS A 104 -40.95 -13.48 34.55
N PHE A 105 -40.81 -12.23 35.02
CA PHE A 105 -41.13 -11.82 36.39
C PHE A 105 -42.31 -10.82 36.45
N SER A 106 -43.02 -10.63 35.34
CA SER A 106 -44.32 -9.96 35.25
C SER A 106 -45.41 -10.99 34.95
#